data_AF-A0A2T0KPE8-F1
#
_entry.id   AF-A0A2T0KPE8-F1
#
_cell.length_a   1.000
_cell.length_b   1.000
_cell.length_c   1.000
_cell.angle_alpha   90.00
_cell.angle_beta   90.00
_cell.angle_gamma   90.00
#
_symmetry.space_group_name_H-M   'P 1'
#
loop_
_entity.id
_entity.type
_entity.pdbx_description
1 polymer ?
#
loop_
_entity_poly.entity_id
_entity_poly.type
_entity_poly.pdbx_seq_one_letter_code
_entity_poly.pdbx_strand_id
1 'polypeptide(L)'
;MFHGSIPSDLRSIIYEHADGWPATDLYVGCSGNFTIERVLHSRPGEQRPIHGNDVQSYSSALGWWLAGQPLPYTLNDAGGEHLAWLEPYLRTDTDLLASLMLGTRFLQYVGRSGVYYERMMRATIGQFPTMHARTVGKLEALTTRLASYYCGDVREYLETVVPADAPVAMFPPFYAGDYEQQFASIDDFFDWPAPEYDTLDEDGKEQIIGAVLDRPHWILGLHIARDELRPWLRGVVQTSNRGLPIYVYASSGARRIVAPVQQVAPIFMPKIGPTDELGDTMAIHVLTGGQFSGIRSQFMSKTILPGSPLLACGVSVAGKLVGAFAYLPPKFDPSTAYLMSDFPVSWSRYRRLAKLIVMAAASREAQLLLQRSLSKRLTGWSTTAFTNNPNSAKYGRGIPGVRLQKRTEPAADKIHRFQLQYGGPLGGWTLNEALAEWKRRHGKDAR
;
A
#
# COMPACT_ATOMS: atom_id res chain seq x y z
N MET A 1 4.67 -0.96 -3.12
CA MET A 1 5.25 0.39 -3.16
C MET A 1 6.52 0.32 -2.33
N PHE A 2 7.62 0.92 -2.79
CA PHE A 2 8.86 0.96 -2.01
C PHE A 2 8.63 1.90 -0.81
N HIS A 3 8.83 1.42 0.42
CA HIS A 3 8.79 2.27 1.61
C HIS A 3 10.07 3.12 1.58
N GLY A 4 9.96 4.45 1.66
CA GLY A 4 11.03 5.41 1.30
C GLY A 4 10.75 6.26 0.04
N SER A 5 9.54 6.18 -0.53
CA SER A 5 9.08 7.08 -1.61
C SER A 5 7.92 7.95 -1.13
N ILE A 6 8.01 9.26 -1.35
CA ILE A 6 6.89 10.16 -1.04
C ILE A 6 5.77 10.10 -2.10
N PRO A 7 4.48 10.29 -1.72
CA PRO A 7 3.36 10.32 -2.67
C PRO A 7 3.44 11.45 -3.69
N SER A 8 2.82 11.29 -4.87
CA SER A 8 2.79 12.30 -5.95
C SER A 8 2.25 13.66 -5.49
N ASP A 9 1.27 13.65 -4.60
CA ASP A 9 0.67 14.86 -4.05
C ASP A 9 1.66 15.62 -3.16
N LEU A 10 2.43 14.89 -2.33
CA LEU A 10 3.51 15.49 -1.52
C LEU A 10 4.62 16.04 -2.41
N ARG A 11 4.99 15.32 -3.47
CA ARG A 11 5.96 15.81 -4.46
C ARG A 11 5.53 17.14 -5.07
N SER A 12 4.24 17.28 -5.39
CA SER A 12 3.69 18.51 -5.98
C SER A 12 3.76 19.69 -5.01
N ILE A 13 3.51 19.44 -3.72
CA ILE A 13 3.68 20.46 -2.68
C ILE A 13 5.15 20.87 -2.58
N ILE A 14 6.09 19.92 -2.47
CA ILE A 14 7.52 20.24 -2.40
C ILE A 14 7.97 21.03 -3.63
N TYR A 15 7.53 20.63 -4.83
CA TYR A 15 7.80 21.33 -6.08
C TYR A 15 7.33 22.79 -6.01
N GLU A 16 6.11 23.05 -5.55
CA GLU A 16 5.55 24.40 -5.42
C GLU A 16 6.33 25.26 -4.41
N HIS A 17 6.70 24.69 -3.26
CA HIS A 17 7.44 25.43 -2.24
C HIS A 17 8.87 25.79 -2.68
N ALA A 18 9.53 24.89 -3.42
CA ALA A 18 10.89 25.13 -3.93
C ALA A 18 10.99 26.25 -4.98
N ASP A 19 9.86 26.73 -5.50
CA ASP A 19 9.78 27.89 -6.41
C ASP A 19 10.11 29.20 -5.69
N GLY A 20 9.76 29.31 -4.41
CA GLY A 20 10.03 30.49 -3.59
C GLY A 20 11.40 30.51 -2.91
N TRP A 21 12.27 29.54 -3.21
CA TRP A 21 13.60 29.42 -2.60
C TRP A 21 14.67 30.16 -3.41
N PRO A 22 15.76 30.61 -2.74
CA PRO A 22 16.87 31.25 -3.43
C PRO A 22 17.52 30.32 -4.47
N ALA A 23 18.22 30.93 -5.42
CA ALA A 23 18.99 30.25 -6.46
C ALA A 23 20.34 29.74 -5.93
N THR A 24 20.31 28.95 -4.86
CA THR A 24 21.46 28.32 -4.18
C THR A 24 21.33 26.81 -4.21
N ASP A 25 22.36 26.11 -3.78
CA ASP A 25 22.36 24.66 -3.63
C ASP A 25 21.22 24.18 -2.72
N LEU A 26 20.66 23.01 -3.03
CA LEU A 26 19.53 22.41 -2.34
C LEU A 26 20.00 21.19 -1.54
N TYR A 27 19.53 21.08 -0.31
CA TYR A 27 19.94 20.00 0.59
C TYR A 27 18.73 19.15 0.99
N VAL A 28 18.86 17.84 0.84
CA VAL A 28 17.84 16.87 1.20
C VAL A 28 18.38 15.94 2.26
N GLY A 29 17.64 15.80 3.36
CA GLY A 29 17.92 14.85 4.43
C GLY A 29 16.93 13.69 4.43
N CYS A 30 17.40 12.50 4.81
CA CYS A 30 16.63 11.26 4.80
C CYS A 30 16.04 10.93 3.41
N SER A 31 16.90 10.87 2.40
CA SER A 31 16.56 10.78 0.98
C SER A 31 15.72 9.55 0.58
N GLY A 32 15.93 8.42 1.23
CA GLY A 32 15.32 7.12 0.94
C GLY A 32 15.54 6.69 -0.51
N ASN A 33 14.49 6.79 -1.32
CA ASN A 33 14.52 6.48 -2.75
C ASN A 33 14.75 7.72 -3.65
N PHE A 34 15.30 8.79 -3.07
CA PHE A 34 15.65 10.06 -3.72
C PHE A 34 14.47 10.73 -4.43
N THR A 35 13.26 10.56 -3.87
CA THR A 35 12.05 11.07 -4.52
C THR A 35 11.90 12.57 -4.43
N ILE A 36 12.52 13.23 -3.45
CA ILE A 36 12.52 14.69 -3.31
C ILE A 36 13.48 15.29 -4.34
N GLU A 37 14.68 14.76 -4.42
CA GLU A 37 15.75 15.16 -5.34
C GLU A 37 15.32 15.01 -6.79
N ARG A 38 14.65 13.91 -7.14
CA ARG A 38 14.09 13.74 -8.48
C ARG A 38 13.06 14.80 -8.85
N VAL A 39 12.26 15.24 -7.88
CA VAL A 39 11.25 16.28 -8.09
C VAL A 39 11.92 17.64 -8.28
N LEU A 40 12.87 17.97 -7.40
CA LEU A 40 13.64 19.20 -7.47
C LEU A 40 14.43 19.27 -8.78
N HIS A 41 15.09 18.18 -9.19
CA HIS A 41 15.84 18.09 -10.44
C HIS A 41 14.95 18.18 -11.70
N SER A 42 13.70 17.72 -11.64
CA SER A 42 12.80 17.71 -12.80
C SER A 42 12.22 19.07 -13.19
N ARG A 43 12.54 20.13 -12.44
CA ARG A 43 12.08 21.50 -12.68
C ARG A 43 12.68 22.04 -14.00
N PRO A 44 11.86 22.52 -14.96
CA PRO A 44 12.38 23.07 -16.21
C PRO A 44 13.33 24.26 -15.97
N GLY A 45 14.53 24.21 -16.54
CA GLY A 45 15.54 25.25 -16.37
C GLY A 45 16.25 25.25 -15.01
N GLU A 46 15.92 24.31 -14.13
CA GLU A 46 16.59 24.13 -12.85
C GLU A 46 18.00 23.57 -13.04
N GLN A 47 18.99 24.29 -12.53
CA GLN A 47 20.39 23.87 -12.55
C GLN A 47 21.01 23.87 -11.15
N ARG A 48 20.21 24.12 -10.10
CA ARG A 48 20.70 24.10 -8.72
C ARG A 48 21.32 22.74 -8.39
N PRO A 49 22.56 22.72 -7.88
CA PRO A 49 23.15 21.55 -7.27
C PRO A 49 22.23 20.98 -6.18
N ILE A 50 22.09 19.66 -6.14
CA ILE A 50 21.29 18.97 -5.13
C ILE A 50 22.20 18.02 -4.35
N HIS A 51 22.16 18.12 -3.03
CA HIS A 51 22.94 17.32 -2.10
C HIS A 51 22.00 16.42 -1.29
N GLY A 52 22.28 15.11 -1.28
CA GLY A 52 21.45 14.13 -0.60
C GLY A 52 22.14 13.53 0.63
N ASN A 53 21.34 12.97 1.53
CA ASN A 53 21.83 12.28 2.73
C ASN A 53 20.93 11.10 3.11
N ASP A 54 21.56 9.98 3.45
CA ASP A 54 20.91 8.85 4.10
C ASP A 54 21.93 7.99 4.87
N VAL A 55 21.42 7.01 5.62
CA VAL A 55 22.19 6.08 6.45
C VAL A 55 22.05 4.62 6.02
N GLN A 56 21.08 4.27 5.17
CA GLN A 56 20.78 2.86 4.88
C GLN A 56 21.57 2.30 3.69
N SER A 57 21.84 0.99 3.70
CA SER A 57 22.62 0.33 2.64
C SER A 57 22.07 0.57 1.23
N TYR A 58 20.78 0.35 1.01
CA TYR A 58 20.18 0.60 -0.30
C TYR A 58 20.25 2.07 -0.74
N SER A 59 19.89 3.00 0.14
CA SER A 59 19.84 4.44 -0.18
C SER A 59 21.25 4.99 -0.37
N SER A 60 22.24 4.51 0.38
CA SER A 60 23.64 4.90 0.21
C SER A 60 24.23 4.42 -1.11
N ALA A 61 23.97 3.18 -1.52
CA ALA A 61 24.34 2.73 -2.87
C ALA A 61 23.74 3.62 -3.98
N LEU A 62 22.45 3.97 -3.84
CA LEU A 62 21.77 4.84 -4.80
C LEU A 62 22.30 6.28 -4.76
N GLY A 63 22.59 6.82 -3.57
CA GLY A 63 23.14 8.16 -3.37
C GLY A 63 24.53 8.32 -3.95
N TRP A 64 25.44 7.39 -3.66
CA TRP A 64 26.77 7.33 -4.27
C TRP A 64 26.69 7.27 -5.78
N TRP A 65 25.87 6.37 -6.32
CA TRP A 65 25.69 6.24 -7.77
C TRP A 65 25.16 7.54 -8.41
N LEU A 66 24.15 8.18 -7.80
CA LEU A 66 23.59 9.44 -8.30
C LEU A 66 24.58 10.61 -8.23
N ALA A 67 25.50 10.58 -7.26
CA ALA A 67 26.61 11.53 -7.12
C ALA A 67 27.84 11.18 -7.99
N GLY A 68 27.80 10.09 -8.76
CA GLY A 68 28.93 9.62 -9.55
C GLY A 68 30.12 9.12 -8.72
N GLN A 69 29.86 8.72 -7.47
CA GLN A 69 30.86 8.15 -6.57
C GLN A 69 30.89 6.61 -6.72
N PRO A 70 32.05 5.96 -6.52
CA PRO A 70 32.15 4.50 -6.53
C PRO A 70 31.23 3.85 -5.49
N LEU A 71 30.76 2.64 -5.75
CA LEU A 71 29.96 1.87 -4.79
C LEU A 71 30.85 0.87 -4.05
N PRO A 72 31.19 1.13 -2.77
CA PRO A 72 32.07 0.26 -1.98
C PRO A 72 31.30 -0.94 -1.39
N TYR A 73 30.65 -1.75 -2.22
CA TYR A 73 29.98 -2.99 -1.80
C TYR A 73 30.72 -4.21 -2.31
N THR A 74 30.94 -5.18 -1.43
CA THR A 74 31.50 -6.49 -1.79
C THR A 74 30.68 -7.60 -1.15
N LEU A 75 30.60 -8.77 -1.78
CA LEU A 75 29.98 -9.93 -1.13
C LEU A 75 30.82 -10.33 0.09
N ASN A 76 30.17 -10.50 1.24
CA ASN A 76 30.79 -11.09 2.43
C ASN A 76 30.86 -12.64 2.28
N ASP A 77 31.36 -13.35 3.29
CA ASP A 77 31.50 -14.82 3.23
C ASP A 77 30.17 -15.54 2.91
N ALA A 78 29.07 -15.14 3.57
CA ALA A 78 27.74 -15.71 3.33
C ALA A 78 27.20 -15.37 1.93
N GLY A 79 27.48 -14.15 1.47
CA GLY A 79 27.20 -13.70 0.11
C GLY A 79 27.97 -14.51 -0.93
N GLY A 80 29.26 -14.78 -0.67
CA GLY A 80 30.10 -15.62 -1.52
C GLY A 80 29.55 -17.04 -1.66
N GLU A 81 29.09 -17.66 -0.58
CA GLU A 81 28.54 -19.01 -0.60
C GLU A 81 27.23 -19.09 -1.39
N HIS A 82 26.27 -18.20 -1.10
CA HIS A 82 24.91 -18.33 -1.61
C HIS A 82 24.63 -17.52 -2.88
N LEU A 83 25.45 -16.51 -3.17
CA LEU A 83 25.24 -15.54 -4.23
C LEU A 83 26.40 -15.47 -5.23
N ALA A 84 27.29 -16.45 -5.28
CA ALA A 84 28.36 -16.53 -6.29
C ALA A 84 27.85 -16.32 -7.73
N TRP A 85 26.63 -16.77 -8.03
CA TRP A 85 26.00 -16.57 -9.34
C TRP A 85 25.76 -15.09 -9.72
N LEU A 86 25.82 -14.16 -8.75
CA LEU A 86 25.70 -12.72 -8.99
C LEU A 86 26.99 -12.10 -9.55
N GLU A 87 28.15 -12.74 -9.43
CA GLU A 87 29.46 -12.16 -9.81
C GLU A 87 29.47 -11.47 -11.20
N PRO A 88 28.85 -12.02 -12.27
CA PRO A 88 28.80 -11.34 -13.56
C PRO A 88 28.04 -10.00 -13.56
N TYR A 89 27.19 -9.77 -12.56
CA TYR A 89 26.29 -8.63 -12.41
C TYR A 89 26.76 -7.63 -11.33
N LEU A 90 28.00 -7.73 -10.86
CA LEU A 90 28.60 -6.84 -9.86
C LEU A 90 29.83 -6.09 -10.42
N ARG A 91 30.02 -6.06 -11.74
CA ARG A 91 31.26 -5.61 -12.40
C ARG A 91 31.43 -4.10 -12.47
N THR A 92 30.32 -3.38 -12.61
CA THR A 92 30.29 -1.92 -12.68
C THR A 92 29.40 -1.38 -11.57
N ASP A 93 29.58 -0.11 -11.21
CA ASP A 93 28.72 0.58 -10.23
C ASP A 93 27.23 0.49 -10.61
N THR A 94 26.90 0.60 -11.91
CA THR A 94 25.51 0.48 -12.39
C THR A 94 25.00 -0.95 -12.30
N ASP A 95 25.83 -1.95 -12.62
CA ASP A 95 25.45 -3.36 -12.49
C ASP A 95 25.22 -3.74 -11.02
N LEU A 96 26.13 -3.29 -10.15
CA LEU A 96 26.09 -3.49 -8.71
C LEU A 96 24.83 -2.84 -8.12
N LEU A 97 24.54 -1.57 -8.44
CA LEU A 97 23.31 -0.92 -8.00
C LEU A 97 22.07 -1.68 -8.50
N ALA A 98 22.02 -2.06 -9.77
CA ALA A 98 20.90 -2.82 -10.32
C ALA A 98 20.70 -4.15 -9.56
N SER A 99 21.79 -4.83 -9.21
CA SER A 99 21.78 -6.05 -8.42
C SER A 99 21.27 -5.83 -7.00
N LEU A 100 21.72 -4.78 -6.30
CA LEU A 100 21.23 -4.40 -4.97
C LEU A 100 19.73 -4.03 -5.00
N MET A 101 19.30 -3.26 -6.00
CA MET A 101 17.88 -2.92 -6.18
C MET A 101 17.00 -4.16 -6.36
N LEU A 102 17.45 -5.13 -7.16
CA LEU A 102 16.75 -6.41 -7.31
C LEU A 102 16.84 -7.27 -6.05
N GLY A 103 17.96 -7.18 -5.32
CA GLY A 103 18.25 -7.83 -4.04
C GLY A 103 17.15 -7.63 -3.01
N THR A 104 16.59 -6.42 -2.94
CA THR A 104 15.46 -6.07 -2.05
C THR A 104 14.23 -6.99 -2.20
N ARG A 105 14.14 -7.77 -3.28
CA ARG A 105 13.03 -8.71 -3.52
C ARG A 105 13.35 -10.15 -3.17
N PHE A 106 14.60 -10.59 -3.30
CA PHE A 106 14.96 -12.00 -3.22
C PHE A 106 15.91 -12.35 -2.08
N LEU A 107 16.71 -11.41 -1.56
CA LEU A 107 17.71 -11.69 -0.52
C LEU A 107 17.07 -12.32 0.74
N GLN A 108 15.85 -11.90 1.09
CA GLN A 108 15.04 -12.52 2.16
C GLN A 108 14.77 -14.04 2.01
N TYR A 109 15.01 -14.63 0.84
CA TYR A 109 14.83 -16.06 0.58
C TYR A 109 16.14 -16.85 0.56
N VAL A 110 17.29 -16.15 0.54
CA VAL A 110 18.62 -16.74 0.47
C VAL A 110 18.92 -17.49 1.76
N GLY A 111 19.55 -18.67 1.67
CA GLY A 111 19.85 -19.53 2.82
C GLY A 111 18.63 -20.22 3.46
N ARG A 112 17.39 -19.94 3.03
CA ARG A 112 16.19 -20.57 3.59
C ARG A 112 15.85 -21.90 2.91
N SER A 113 15.44 -22.88 3.71
CA SER A 113 15.08 -24.22 3.24
C SER A 113 13.57 -24.41 3.03
N GLY A 114 13.20 -25.22 2.03
CA GLY A 114 11.82 -25.62 1.75
C GLY A 114 11.34 -25.28 0.34
N VAL A 115 10.38 -26.07 -0.15
CA VAL A 115 9.88 -26.07 -1.54
C VAL A 115 9.47 -24.67 -2.04
N TYR A 116 8.89 -23.85 -1.17
CA TYR A 116 8.52 -22.48 -1.51
C TYR A 116 9.74 -21.60 -1.82
N TYR A 117 10.73 -21.57 -0.93
CA TYR A 117 11.91 -20.72 -1.06
C TYR A 117 12.81 -21.16 -2.21
N GLU A 118 12.99 -22.47 -2.38
CA GLU A 118 13.72 -23.06 -3.52
C GLU A 118 13.08 -22.66 -4.85
N ARG A 119 11.74 -22.70 -4.93
CA ARG A 119 11.02 -22.25 -6.13
C ARG A 119 11.22 -20.76 -6.38
N MET A 120 11.16 -19.93 -5.35
CA MET A 120 11.37 -18.49 -5.47
C MET A 120 12.80 -18.17 -5.94
N MET A 121 13.81 -18.82 -5.37
CA MET A 121 15.21 -18.65 -5.77
C MET A 121 15.46 -19.14 -7.20
N ARG A 122 14.97 -20.32 -7.58
CA ARG A 122 15.10 -20.83 -8.95
C ARG A 122 14.46 -19.89 -9.98
N ALA A 123 13.25 -19.41 -9.68
CA ALA A 123 12.56 -18.46 -10.54
C ALA A 123 13.31 -17.13 -10.65
N THR A 124 13.92 -16.67 -9.55
CA THR A 124 14.71 -15.44 -9.51
C THR A 124 15.95 -15.58 -10.37
N ILE A 125 16.77 -16.60 -10.13
CA ILE A 125 18.02 -16.86 -10.87
C ILE A 125 17.73 -16.99 -12.38
N GLY A 126 16.69 -17.74 -12.76
CA GLY A 126 16.33 -17.92 -14.16
C GLY A 126 15.86 -16.65 -14.89
N GLN A 127 15.28 -15.68 -14.16
CA GLN A 127 14.79 -14.41 -14.73
C GLN A 127 15.79 -13.26 -14.54
N PHE A 128 16.80 -13.44 -13.70
CA PHE A 128 17.72 -12.39 -13.30
C PHE A 128 18.40 -11.68 -14.47
N PRO A 129 18.92 -12.36 -15.52
CA PRO A 129 19.59 -11.68 -16.63
C PRO A 129 18.68 -10.63 -17.31
N THR A 130 17.41 -10.99 -17.53
CA THR A 130 16.44 -10.07 -18.16
C THR A 130 16.02 -8.95 -17.20
N MET A 131 15.80 -9.27 -15.93
CA MET A 131 15.42 -8.27 -14.92
C MET A 131 16.55 -7.27 -14.65
N HIS A 132 17.79 -7.74 -14.62
CA HIS A 132 18.99 -6.95 -14.42
C HIS A 132 19.23 -6.02 -15.60
N ALA A 133 19.29 -6.52 -16.84
CA ALA A 133 19.45 -5.69 -18.02
C ALA A 133 18.36 -4.60 -18.14
N ARG A 134 17.11 -4.93 -17.79
CA ARG A 134 16.02 -3.95 -17.75
C ARG A 134 16.20 -2.90 -16.65
N THR A 135 16.80 -3.28 -15.52
CA THR A 135 17.08 -2.35 -14.41
C THR A 135 18.24 -1.43 -14.76
N VAL A 136 19.33 -1.98 -15.32
CA VAL A 136 20.47 -1.20 -15.86
C VAL A 136 19.99 -0.18 -16.87
N GLY A 137 19.23 -0.60 -17.89
CA GLY A 137 18.71 0.35 -18.90
C GLY A 137 17.80 1.44 -18.32
N LYS A 138 17.14 1.20 -17.18
CA LYS A 138 16.39 2.26 -16.47
C LYS A 138 17.31 3.21 -15.72
N LEU A 139 18.36 2.68 -15.08
CA LEU A 139 19.36 3.49 -14.38
C LEU A 139 20.09 4.40 -15.36
N GLU A 140 20.58 3.87 -16.48
CA GLU A 140 21.26 4.65 -17.52
C GLU A 140 20.37 5.76 -18.11
N ALA A 141 19.07 5.52 -18.20
CA ALA A 141 18.09 6.52 -18.66
C ALA A 141 17.71 7.56 -17.60
N LEU A 142 18.13 7.42 -16.34
CA LEU A 142 17.89 8.44 -15.31
C LEU A 142 18.73 9.67 -15.60
N THR A 143 18.09 10.84 -15.62
CA THR A 143 18.77 12.14 -15.77
C THR A 143 19.15 12.75 -14.43
N THR A 144 18.48 12.39 -13.35
CA THR A 144 18.75 12.92 -12.01
C THR A 144 20.18 12.61 -11.59
N ARG A 145 20.90 13.63 -11.15
CA ARG A 145 22.25 13.55 -10.57
C ARG A 145 22.32 14.41 -9.32
N LEU A 146 23.18 14.00 -8.39
CA LEU A 146 23.51 14.76 -7.18
C LEU A 146 24.86 15.43 -7.36
N ALA A 147 25.01 16.60 -6.74
CA ALA A 147 26.29 17.28 -6.64
C ALA A 147 27.18 16.63 -5.57
N SER A 148 26.59 16.20 -4.46
CA SER A 148 27.26 15.30 -3.51
C SER A 148 26.25 14.42 -2.77
N TYR A 149 26.77 13.38 -2.14
CA TYR A 149 26.02 12.52 -1.23
C TYR A 149 26.79 12.38 0.09
N TYR A 150 26.08 12.51 1.21
CA TYR A 150 26.62 12.29 2.56
C TYR A 150 25.99 11.05 3.17
N CYS A 151 26.82 10.01 3.37
CA CYS A 151 26.43 8.76 4.02
C CYS A 151 26.68 8.87 5.53
N GLY A 152 25.64 9.18 6.30
CA GLY A 152 25.79 9.47 7.73
C GLY A 152 24.51 10.01 8.36
N ASP A 153 24.55 10.23 9.67
CA ASP A 153 23.39 10.72 10.41
C ASP A 153 22.94 12.09 9.88
N VAL A 154 21.63 12.27 9.70
CA VAL A 154 21.07 13.53 9.23
C VAL A 154 21.29 14.68 10.21
N ARG A 155 21.42 14.39 11.52
CA ARG A 155 21.75 15.39 12.54
C ARG A 155 23.13 16.00 12.28
N GLU A 156 24.14 15.14 12.14
CA GLU A 156 25.51 15.56 11.80
C GLU A 156 25.55 16.25 10.44
N TYR A 157 24.82 15.73 9.45
CA TYR A 157 24.69 16.36 8.14
C TYR A 157 24.17 17.80 8.23
N LEU A 158 23.07 18.01 8.96
CA LEU A 158 22.49 19.34 9.14
C LEU A 158 23.41 20.27 9.94
N GLU A 159 24.19 19.77 10.89
CA GLU A 159 25.05 20.58 11.73
C GLU A 159 26.38 20.96 11.02
N THR A 160 26.99 20.02 10.30
CA THR A 160 28.38 20.13 9.85
C THR A 160 28.56 20.29 8.35
N VAL A 161 27.58 19.84 7.55
CA VAL A 161 27.68 19.84 6.09
C VAL A 161 26.75 20.88 5.44
N VAL A 162 25.52 21.00 5.93
CA VAL A 162 24.51 21.88 5.33
C VAL A 162 24.71 23.33 5.80
N PRO A 163 24.93 24.31 4.89
CA PRO A 163 25.01 25.71 5.27
C PRO A 163 23.74 26.21 5.97
N ALA A 164 23.89 27.09 6.97
CA ALA A 164 22.79 27.54 7.82
C ALA A 164 21.68 28.29 7.05
N ASP A 165 22.02 28.94 5.95
CA ASP A 165 21.11 29.69 5.08
C ASP A 165 20.57 28.88 3.88
N ALA A 166 21.04 27.65 3.70
CA ALA A 166 20.67 26.83 2.56
C ALA A 166 19.23 26.28 2.67
N PRO A 167 18.52 26.15 1.54
CA PRO A 167 17.21 25.50 1.51
C PRO A 167 17.28 24.01 1.82
N VAL A 168 16.40 23.55 2.71
CA VAL A 168 16.32 22.14 3.15
C VAL A 168 14.96 21.51 2.89
N ALA A 169 14.95 20.29 2.34
CA ALA A 169 13.76 19.46 2.23
C ALA A 169 13.94 18.13 2.94
N MET A 170 13.00 17.74 3.80
CA MET A 170 13.13 16.49 4.56
C MET A 170 11.79 15.77 4.74
N PHE A 171 11.88 14.44 4.72
CA PHE A 171 10.80 13.55 5.10
C PHE A 171 11.34 12.40 5.98
N PRO A 172 11.64 12.67 7.26
CA PRO A 172 12.31 11.70 8.10
C PRO A 172 11.41 10.50 8.44
N PRO A 173 11.99 9.32 8.70
CA PRO A 173 11.25 8.18 9.21
C PRO A 173 10.93 8.37 10.71
N PHE A 174 9.67 8.62 11.07
CA PHE A 174 9.27 8.84 12.47
C PHE A 174 8.86 7.57 13.24
N TYR A 175 8.92 6.39 12.59
CA TYR A 175 8.68 5.08 13.21
C TYR A 175 10.00 4.30 13.28
N ALA A 176 10.48 4.05 14.49
CA ALA A 176 11.72 3.31 14.72
C ALA A 176 11.61 1.84 14.25
N GLY A 177 12.67 1.32 13.61
CA GLY A 177 12.82 -0.10 13.27
C GLY A 177 12.13 -0.55 11.97
N ASP A 178 11.26 0.25 11.37
CA ASP A 178 10.53 -0.12 10.14
C ASP A 178 11.43 -0.02 8.89
N TYR A 179 12.37 0.93 8.89
CA TYR A 179 13.25 1.19 7.76
C TYR A 179 14.50 0.32 7.79
N GLU A 180 15.07 0.05 8.96
CA GLU A 180 16.29 -0.76 9.15
C GLU A 180 16.04 -2.22 8.73
N GLN A 181 14.87 -2.77 9.08
CA GLN A 181 14.49 -4.14 8.67
C GLN A 181 14.31 -4.29 7.16
N GLN A 182 14.01 -3.20 6.44
CA GLN A 182 13.71 -3.24 5.01
C GLN A 182 14.94 -3.60 4.17
N PHE A 183 16.14 -3.24 4.65
CA PHE A 183 17.40 -3.46 3.93
C PHE A 183 18.40 -4.33 4.67
N ALA A 184 18.05 -4.86 5.84
CA ALA A 184 18.86 -5.81 6.60
C ALA A 184 19.36 -6.99 5.75
N SER A 185 18.55 -7.47 4.79
CA SER A 185 19.00 -8.55 3.89
C SER A 185 20.12 -8.14 2.92
N ILE A 186 20.38 -6.85 2.70
CA ILE A 186 21.59 -6.41 1.98
C ILE A 186 22.79 -6.54 2.92
N ASP A 187 22.64 -6.07 4.16
CA ASP A 187 23.69 -6.11 5.18
C ASP A 187 24.10 -7.56 5.54
N ASP A 188 23.16 -8.51 5.45
CA ASP A 188 23.42 -9.94 5.67
C ASP A 188 24.42 -10.54 4.66
N PHE A 189 24.49 -10.01 3.43
CA PHE A 189 25.26 -10.62 2.32
C PHE A 189 26.32 -9.72 1.69
N PHE A 190 26.35 -8.43 2.03
CA PHE A 190 27.30 -7.47 1.49
C PHE A 190 28.01 -6.70 2.59
N ASP A 191 29.33 -6.62 2.49
CA ASP A 191 30.14 -5.67 3.25
C ASP A 191 30.10 -4.31 2.55
N TRP A 192 29.92 -3.26 3.34
CA TRP A 192 29.92 -1.87 2.88
C TRP A 192 30.25 -0.95 4.06
N PRO A 193 30.69 0.31 3.82
CA PRO A 193 31.05 1.24 4.89
C PRO A 193 29.79 1.85 5.51
N ALA A 194 29.08 1.05 6.29
CA ALA A 194 27.92 1.49 7.05
C ALA A 194 28.31 2.62 8.02
N PRO A 195 27.56 3.74 8.06
CA PRO A 195 27.84 4.81 9.00
C PRO A 195 27.46 4.38 10.42
N GLU A 196 28.18 4.89 11.40
CA GLU A 196 27.78 4.81 12.80
C GLU A 196 26.80 5.96 13.10
N TYR A 197 25.68 5.63 13.75
CA TYR A 197 24.67 6.61 14.15
C TYR A 197 23.85 6.09 15.33
N ASP A 198 23.35 7.01 16.14
CA ASP A 198 22.47 6.64 17.26
C ASP A 198 21.06 6.35 16.78
N THR A 199 20.36 5.47 17.48
CA THR A 199 18.93 5.23 17.22
C THR A 199 18.15 6.54 17.34
N LEU A 200 17.28 6.81 16.37
CA LEU A 200 16.44 7.99 16.35
C LEU A 200 15.30 7.89 17.39
N ASP A 201 15.59 8.33 18.61
CA ASP A 201 14.61 8.48 19.69
C ASP A 201 13.80 9.79 19.57
N GLU A 202 12.96 10.11 20.56
CA GLU A 202 12.18 11.35 20.53
C GLU A 202 13.05 12.60 20.66
N ASP A 203 14.14 12.57 21.42
CA ASP A 203 15.04 13.72 21.58
C ASP A 203 15.79 14.01 20.27
N GLY A 204 16.28 12.97 19.59
CA GLY A 204 16.89 13.08 18.26
C GLY A 204 15.92 13.62 17.21
N LYS A 205 14.62 13.28 17.29
CA LYS A 205 13.59 13.86 16.42
C LYS A 205 13.42 15.35 16.65
N GLU A 206 13.37 15.79 17.91
CA GLU A 206 13.25 17.21 18.25
C GLU A 206 14.51 17.99 17.84
N GLN A 207 15.70 17.40 17.94
CA GLN A 207 16.94 17.99 17.41
C GLN A 207 16.86 18.24 15.90
N ILE A 208 16.38 17.26 15.12
CA ILE A 208 16.19 17.41 13.67
C ILE A 208 15.18 18.51 13.37
N ILE A 209 14.04 18.51 14.07
CA ILE A 209 13.00 19.54 13.89
C ILE A 209 13.58 20.92 14.17
N GLY A 210 14.25 21.11 15.32
CA GLY A 210 14.88 22.38 15.69
C GLY A 210 15.88 22.86 14.64
N ALA A 211 16.81 21.99 14.24
CA ALA A 211 17.80 22.33 13.21
C ALA A 211 17.11 22.79 11.91
N VAL A 212 16.07 22.09 11.45
CA VAL A 212 15.35 22.48 10.23
C VAL A 212 14.62 23.82 10.40
N LEU A 213 13.97 24.06 11.54
CA LEU A 213 13.20 25.28 11.82
C LEU A 213 14.06 26.54 11.85
N ASP A 214 15.31 26.44 12.29
CA ASP A 214 16.26 27.56 12.39
C ASP A 214 16.69 28.10 11.01
N ARG A 215 16.35 27.40 9.93
CA ARG A 215 16.71 27.77 8.56
C ARG A 215 15.71 28.75 7.94
N PRO A 216 16.13 29.61 7.00
CA PRO A 216 15.22 30.55 6.34
C PRO A 216 14.25 29.85 5.37
N HIS A 217 14.71 28.79 4.70
CA HIS A 217 13.98 28.09 3.66
C HIS A 217 13.95 26.60 3.96
N TRP A 218 12.79 26.07 4.35
CA TRP A 218 12.67 24.66 4.65
C TRP A 218 11.27 24.10 4.39
N ILE A 219 11.22 22.79 4.17
CA ILE A 219 10.00 21.98 4.14
C ILE A 219 10.23 20.64 4.84
N LEU A 220 9.33 20.28 5.74
CA LEU A 220 9.38 19.09 6.58
C LEU A 220 8.04 18.35 6.51
N GLY A 221 8.06 17.07 6.11
CA GLY A 221 6.87 16.22 6.16
C GLY A 221 6.93 15.23 7.33
N LEU A 222 5.84 15.13 8.09
CA LEU A 222 5.70 14.27 9.27
C LEU A 222 4.45 13.40 9.18
N HIS A 223 4.51 12.17 9.68
CA HIS A 223 3.33 11.30 9.82
C HIS A 223 2.48 11.59 11.07
N ILE A 224 2.97 12.45 11.96
CA ILE A 224 2.33 12.82 13.22
C ILE A 224 2.13 14.34 13.21
N ALA A 225 0.93 14.78 13.60
CA ALA A 225 0.67 16.21 13.80
C ALA A 225 1.43 16.70 15.03
N ARG A 226 2.08 17.85 14.93
CA ARG A 226 2.77 18.53 16.02
C ARG A 226 2.07 19.87 16.24
N ASP A 227 1.49 20.05 17.42
CA ASP A 227 0.68 21.24 17.72
C ASP A 227 1.57 22.50 17.75
N GLU A 228 2.80 22.35 18.24
CA GLU A 228 3.85 23.36 18.27
C GLU A 228 4.24 23.84 16.85
N LEU A 229 4.14 22.97 15.84
CA LEU A 229 4.48 23.32 14.46
C LEU A 229 3.31 23.93 13.67
N ARG A 230 2.12 24.03 14.27
CA ARG A 230 0.90 24.51 13.62
C ARG A 230 1.03 25.86 12.89
N PRO A 231 1.79 26.87 13.38
CA PRO A 231 2.00 28.13 12.63
C PRO A 231 2.63 27.92 11.24
N TRP A 232 3.46 26.89 11.10
CA TRP A 232 4.16 26.52 9.86
C TRP A 232 3.43 25.43 9.06
N LEU A 233 2.25 24.98 9.47
CA LEU A 233 1.50 23.99 8.69
C LEU A 233 1.13 24.58 7.32
N ARG A 234 1.57 23.91 6.26
CA ARG A 234 1.33 24.29 4.85
C ARG A 234 0.68 23.19 4.03
N GLY A 235 0.74 21.94 4.46
CA GLY A 235 0.11 20.83 3.74
C GLY A 235 -0.49 19.78 4.66
N VAL A 236 -1.60 19.17 4.23
CA VAL A 236 -2.06 17.88 4.74
C VAL A 236 -2.32 16.99 3.54
N VAL A 237 -1.62 15.86 3.45
CA VAL A 237 -1.74 14.90 2.35
C VAL A 237 -2.23 13.57 2.89
N GLN A 238 -3.41 13.14 2.45
CA GLN A 238 -3.95 11.83 2.74
C GLN A 238 -4.37 11.15 1.43
N THR A 239 -3.59 10.17 0.99
CA THR A 239 -3.79 9.53 -0.32
C THR A 239 -4.89 8.47 -0.35
N SER A 240 -5.30 7.97 0.82
CA SER A 240 -6.39 7.02 0.93
C SER A 240 -7.15 7.19 2.24
N ASN A 241 -8.42 6.78 2.27
CA ASN A 241 -9.28 6.90 3.46
C ASN A 241 -8.72 6.21 4.72
N ARG A 242 -7.79 5.26 4.56
CA ARG A 242 -7.13 4.54 5.68
C ARG A 242 -5.64 4.86 5.78
N GLY A 243 -5.11 5.68 4.88
CA GLY A 243 -3.71 6.08 4.90
C GLY A 243 -3.48 7.06 6.04
N LEU A 244 -2.32 6.92 6.70
CA LEU A 244 -1.86 7.92 7.64
C LEU A 244 -1.67 9.25 6.89
N PRO A 245 -2.23 10.36 7.39
CA PRO A 245 -1.97 11.67 6.80
C PRO A 245 -0.49 12.01 6.94
N ILE A 246 0.01 12.79 5.97
CA ILE A 246 1.30 13.45 6.05
C ILE A 246 1.03 14.94 6.28
N TYR A 247 1.55 15.47 7.38
CA TYR A 247 1.52 16.87 7.72
C TYR A 247 2.78 17.51 7.18
N VAL A 248 2.63 18.54 6.34
CA VAL A 248 3.73 19.25 5.70
C VAL A 248 3.84 20.62 6.34
N TYR A 249 4.99 20.87 6.95
CA TYR A 249 5.36 22.14 7.54
C TYR A 249 6.39 22.81 6.64
N ALA A 250 6.33 24.13 6.49
CA ALA A 250 7.33 24.89 5.75
C ALA A 250 7.44 26.34 6.24
N SER A 251 8.61 26.94 6.06
CA SER A 251 8.88 28.33 6.49
C SER A 251 7.92 29.34 5.82
N SER A 252 7.57 29.11 4.55
CA SER A 252 6.70 29.96 3.74
C SER A 252 5.95 29.14 2.68
N GLY A 253 5.18 29.80 1.81
CA GLY A 253 4.48 29.17 0.69
C GLY A 253 2.98 28.94 0.91
N ALA A 254 2.34 28.37 -0.10
CA ALA A 254 0.89 28.20 -0.15
C ALA A 254 0.39 27.10 0.81
N ARG A 255 -0.89 27.17 1.20
CA ARG A 255 -1.54 26.10 1.96
C ARG A 255 -2.27 25.13 1.03
N ARG A 256 -2.08 23.83 1.23
CA ARG A 256 -2.66 22.75 0.40
C ARG A 256 -3.31 21.68 1.28
N ILE A 257 -4.44 21.17 0.83
CA ILE A 257 -5.10 20.00 1.44
C ILE A 257 -5.35 19.02 0.32
N VAL A 258 -4.82 17.81 0.48
CA VAL A 258 -5.08 16.69 -0.40
C VAL A 258 -5.80 15.62 0.40
N ALA A 259 -7.07 15.44 0.08
CA ALA A 259 -7.92 14.45 0.70
C ALA A 259 -8.24 13.33 -0.28
N PRO A 260 -8.45 12.09 0.20
CA PRO A 260 -8.80 10.99 -0.66
C PRO A 260 -10.17 11.24 -1.31
N VAL A 261 -10.20 11.26 -2.64
CA VAL A 261 -11.45 11.34 -3.41
C VAL A 261 -11.85 9.95 -3.84
N GLN A 262 -13.05 9.53 -3.44
CA GLN A 262 -13.62 8.28 -3.93
C GLN A 262 -14.12 8.47 -5.35
N GLN A 263 -13.38 7.93 -6.33
CA GLN A 263 -13.85 7.88 -7.71
C GLN A 263 -15.11 7.01 -7.80
N VAL A 264 -16.17 7.54 -8.42
CA VAL A 264 -17.44 6.84 -8.65
C VAL A 264 -17.77 6.84 -10.14
N ALA A 265 -18.42 5.77 -10.59
CA ALA A 265 -18.89 5.65 -11.97
C ALA A 265 -20.34 5.13 -11.99
N PRO A 266 -21.14 5.53 -12.99
CA PRO A 266 -22.53 5.12 -13.08
C PRO A 266 -22.67 3.63 -13.40
N ILE A 267 -23.78 3.06 -12.93
CA ILE A 267 -24.26 1.74 -13.35
C ILE A 267 -25.67 1.95 -13.90
N PHE A 268 -25.81 1.71 -15.19
CA PHE A 268 -27.05 1.90 -15.92
C PHE A 268 -28.05 0.75 -15.73
N MET A 269 -27.64 -0.34 -15.06
CA MET A 269 -28.54 -1.42 -14.69
C MET A 269 -29.61 -0.90 -13.72
N PRO A 270 -30.91 -1.14 -14.01
CA PRO A 270 -31.98 -0.77 -13.10
C PRO A 270 -31.81 -1.50 -11.77
N LYS A 271 -32.14 -0.85 -10.66
CA LYS A 271 -32.08 -1.45 -9.32
C LYS A 271 -33.45 -2.02 -8.98
N ILE A 272 -33.49 -3.08 -8.18
CA ILE A 272 -34.77 -3.59 -7.66
C ILE A 272 -35.49 -2.46 -6.91
N GLY A 273 -36.76 -2.24 -7.29
CA GLY A 273 -37.65 -1.29 -6.66
C GLY A 273 -38.22 -1.79 -5.33
N PRO A 274 -38.91 -0.93 -4.59
CA PRO A 274 -39.51 -1.29 -3.30
C PRO A 274 -40.66 -2.30 -3.44
N THR A 275 -41.41 -2.26 -4.54
CA THR A 275 -42.56 -3.14 -4.80
C THR A 275 -42.24 -4.31 -5.73
N ASP A 276 -41.05 -4.33 -6.33
CA ASP A 276 -40.63 -5.34 -7.29
C ASP A 276 -40.58 -6.73 -6.65
N GLU A 277 -41.05 -7.72 -7.39
CA GLU A 277 -40.81 -9.14 -7.09
C GLU A 277 -39.49 -9.62 -7.69
N LEU A 278 -38.83 -10.55 -6.99
CA LEU A 278 -37.63 -11.19 -7.52
C LEU A 278 -38.01 -12.21 -8.60
N GLY A 279 -37.53 -12.00 -9.81
CA GLY A 279 -37.60 -12.99 -10.89
C GLY A 279 -36.77 -14.25 -10.64
N ASP A 280 -36.64 -15.11 -11.65
CA ASP A 280 -36.07 -16.47 -11.50
C ASP A 280 -34.66 -16.64 -12.07
N THR A 281 -34.09 -15.61 -12.69
CA THR A 281 -32.76 -15.67 -13.31
C THR A 281 -31.80 -14.77 -12.57
N MET A 282 -30.73 -15.34 -11.99
CA MET A 282 -29.68 -14.58 -11.30
C MET A 282 -28.39 -14.55 -12.13
N ALA A 283 -27.69 -13.42 -12.11
CA ALA A 283 -26.40 -13.24 -12.77
C ALA A 283 -25.43 -12.40 -11.91
N ILE A 284 -24.14 -12.61 -12.14
CA ILE A 284 -23.04 -11.83 -11.57
C ILE A 284 -22.42 -10.96 -12.67
N HIS A 285 -22.15 -9.69 -12.34
CA HIS A 285 -21.53 -8.71 -13.22
C HIS A 285 -20.26 -8.18 -12.57
N VAL A 286 -19.11 -8.32 -13.23
CA VAL A 286 -17.86 -7.72 -12.73
C VAL A 286 -17.99 -6.20 -12.82
N LEU A 287 -17.68 -5.50 -11.73
CA LEU A 287 -17.76 -4.05 -11.65
C LEU A 287 -16.37 -3.43 -11.68
N THR A 288 -16.27 -2.26 -12.29
CA THR A 288 -15.10 -1.38 -12.10
C THR A 288 -15.05 -0.86 -10.65
N GLY A 289 -13.87 -0.42 -10.22
CA GLY A 289 -13.70 0.18 -8.88
C GLY A 289 -14.62 1.39 -8.65
N GLY A 290 -14.82 2.22 -9.67
CA GLY A 290 -15.74 3.37 -9.62
C GLY A 290 -17.20 2.96 -9.52
N GLN A 291 -17.63 1.94 -10.27
CA GLN A 291 -18.99 1.41 -10.21
C GLN A 291 -19.31 0.80 -8.85
N PHE A 292 -18.42 -0.05 -8.33
CA PHE A 292 -18.57 -0.63 -7.00
C PHE A 292 -18.60 0.45 -5.93
N SER A 293 -17.71 1.44 -6.02
CA SER A 293 -17.69 2.63 -5.16
C SER A 293 -19.03 3.37 -5.17
N GLY A 294 -19.61 3.59 -6.34
CA GLY A 294 -20.90 4.28 -6.50
C GLY A 294 -22.07 3.53 -5.83
N ILE A 295 -22.17 2.21 -6.01
CA ILE A 295 -23.20 1.41 -5.32
C ILE A 295 -22.95 1.41 -3.81
N ARG A 296 -21.70 1.19 -3.40
CA ARG A 296 -21.31 1.12 -1.99
C ARG A 296 -21.71 2.39 -1.25
N SER A 297 -21.50 3.57 -1.83
CA SER A 297 -21.90 4.84 -1.24
C SER A 297 -23.42 5.02 -1.12
N GLN A 298 -24.21 4.27 -1.90
CA GLN A 298 -25.69 4.29 -1.81
C GLN A 298 -26.25 3.34 -0.74
N PHE A 299 -25.66 2.14 -0.58
CA PHE A 299 -26.28 1.06 0.19
C PHE A 299 -25.47 0.50 1.36
N MET A 300 -24.16 0.75 1.42
CA MET A 300 -23.34 0.27 2.51
C MET A 300 -23.43 1.20 3.71
N SER A 301 -23.28 0.65 4.93
CA SER A 301 -23.22 1.45 6.15
C SER A 301 -22.08 2.48 6.10
N LYS A 302 -22.36 3.71 6.53
CA LYS A 302 -21.38 4.81 6.67
C LYS A 302 -20.25 4.47 7.65
N THR A 303 -20.47 3.54 8.57
CA THR A 303 -19.48 3.11 9.56
C THR A 303 -18.41 2.16 9.00
N ILE A 304 -18.62 1.60 7.81
CA ILE A 304 -17.66 0.69 7.19
C ILE A 304 -16.72 1.50 6.31
N LEU A 305 -15.46 1.61 6.74
CA LEU A 305 -14.43 2.31 5.97
C LEU A 305 -14.23 1.63 4.60
N PRO A 306 -14.26 2.40 3.50
CA PRO A 306 -13.90 1.94 2.17
C PRO A 306 -12.59 1.13 2.13
N GLY A 307 -12.61 0.00 1.42
CA GLY A 307 -11.42 -0.76 1.01
C GLY A 307 -11.36 -0.90 -0.52
N SER A 308 -10.18 -1.23 -1.03
CA SER A 308 -9.94 -1.50 -2.45
C SER A 308 -10.00 -3.02 -2.70
N PRO A 309 -11.06 -3.53 -3.34
CA PRO A 309 -11.19 -4.96 -3.58
C PRO A 309 -10.28 -5.44 -4.72
N LEU A 310 -9.95 -6.73 -4.68
CA LEU A 310 -9.38 -7.46 -5.81
C LEU A 310 -10.44 -7.72 -6.89
N LEU A 311 -11.62 -8.18 -6.47
CA LEU A 311 -12.76 -8.45 -7.33
C LEU A 311 -13.99 -7.80 -6.72
N ALA A 312 -14.73 -7.03 -7.51
CA ALA A 312 -16.02 -6.46 -7.13
C ALA A 312 -17.08 -6.89 -8.14
N CYS A 313 -18.25 -7.28 -7.63
CA CYS A 313 -19.33 -7.86 -8.42
C CYS A 313 -20.68 -7.25 -8.03
N GLY A 314 -21.51 -6.95 -9.03
CA GLY A 314 -22.93 -6.70 -8.88
C GLY A 314 -23.71 -7.99 -9.07
N VAL A 315 -24.78 -8.17 -8.30
CA VAL A 315 -25.70 -9.30 -8.42
C VAL A 315 -27.01 -8.78 -8.98
N SER A 316 -27.47 -9.37 -10.08
CA SER A 316 -28.76 -9.03 -10.70
C SER A 316 -29.73 -10.20 -10.68
N VAL A 317 -31.02 -9.92 -10.50
CA VAL A 317 -32.10 -10.89 -10.71
C VAL A 317 -33.07 -10.32 -11.74
N ALA A 318 -33.36 -11.08 -12.79
CA ALA A 318 -34.17 -10.64 -13.94
C ALA A 318 -33.75 -9.27 -14.49
N GLY A 319 -32.44 -9.07 -14.67
CA GLY A 319 -31.86 -7.82 -15.20
C GLY A 319 -31.84 -6.63 -14.24
N LYS A 320 -32.37 -6.78 -13.01
CA LYS A 320 -32.35 -5.72 -11.99
C LYS A 320 -31.27 -5.99 -10.95
N LEU A 321 -30.47 -4.98 -10.61
CA LEU A 321 -29.45 -5.04 -9.56
C LEU A 321 -30.12 -5.22 -8.20
N VAL A 322 -29.74 -6.28 -7.47
CA VAL A 322 -30.27 -6.62 -6.14
C VAL A 322 -29.23 -6.43 -5.03
N GLY A 323 -27.95 -6.28 -5.37
CA GLY A 323 -26.89 -5.99 -4.42
C GLY A 323 -25.51 -6.13 -5.05
N ALA A 324 -24.47 -6.07 -4.22
CA ALA A 324 -23.09 -6.23 -4.65
C ALA A 324 -22.25 -6.92 -3.57
N PHE A 325 -21.17 -7.57 -4.01
CA PHE A 325 -20.16 -8.15 -3.13
C PHE A 325 -18.75 -7.90 -3.66
N ALA A 326 -17.75 -7.99 -2.80
CA ALA A 326 -16.35 -7.81 -3.18
C ALA A 326 -15.40 -8.61 -2.29
N TYR A 327 -14.32 -9.09 -2.91
CA TYR A 327 -13.29 -9.92 -2.29
C TYR A 327 -11.95 -9.21 -2.20
N LEU A 328 -11.20 -9.56 -1.17
CA LEU A 328 -9.76 -9.32 -1.04
C LEU A 328 -9.00 -10.62 -1.33
N PRO A 329 -7.72 -10.53 -1.71
CA PRO A 329 -6.88 -11.70 -1.88
C PRO A 329 -6.75 -12.47 -0.55
N PRO A 330 -6.45 -13.78 -0.60
CA PRO A 330 -6.14 -14.56 0.59
C PRO A 330 -5.01 -13.92 1.41
N LYS A 331 -5.22 -13.72 2.71
CA LYS A 331 -4.22 -13.13 3.62
C LYS A 331 -3.50 -14.16 4.48
N PHE A 332 -4.24 -15.09 5.08
CA PHE A 332 -3.71 -16.05 6.06
C PHE A 332 -3.70 -17.48 5.51
N ASP A 333 -4.86 -17.97 5.08
CA ASP A 333 -5.00 -19.24 4.40
C ASP A 333 -4.97 -19.02 2.88
N PRO A 334 -3.96 -19.52 2.14
CA PRO A 334 -3.83 -19.34 0.70
C PRO A 334 -5.01 -19.85 -0.14
N SER A 335 -5.84 -20.74 0.42
CA SER A 335 -7.00 -21.34 -0.24
C SER A 335 -8.34 -20.64 0.05
N THR A 336 -8.32 -19.64 0.94
CA THR A 336 -9.53 -18.96 1.43
C THR A 336 -9.53 -17.48 1.04
N ALA A 337 -10.51 -17.07 0.23
CA ALA A 337 -10.70 -15.67 -0.14
C ALA A 337 -11.45 -14.89 0.96
N TYR A 338 -11.08 -13.63 1.18
CA TYR A 338 -11.76 -12.80 2.19
C TYR A 338 -12.87 -11.96 1.55
N LEU A 339 -14.13 -12.26 1.87
CA LEU A 339 -15.31 -11.49 1.48
C LEU A 339 -15.34 -10.18 2.28
N MET A 340 -14.83 -9.12 1.66
CA MET A 340 -14.63 -7.81 2.27
C MET A 340 -15.92 -7.02 2.41
N SER A 341 -16.84 -7.18 1.46
CA SER A 341 -18.08 -6.44 1.44
C SER A 341 -19.15 -7.28 0.77
N ASP A 342 -20.35 -7.23 1.31
CA ASP A 342 -21.52 -7.80 0.68
C ASP A 342 -22.78 -7.13 1.23
N PHE A 343 -23.56 -6.50 0.37
CA PHE A 343 -24.70 -5.70 0.77
C PHE A 343 -25.80 -5.72 -0.30
N PRO A 344 -27.08 -5.76 0.12
CA PRO A 344 -28.21 -5.70 -0.80
C PRO A 344 -28.53 -4.24 -1.18
N VAL A 345 -29.34 -4.06 -2.23
CA VAL A 345 -30.11 -2.82 -2.41
C VAL A 345 -31.11 -2.70 -1.26
N SER A 346 -30.95 -1.67 -0.44
CA SER A 346 -31.54 -1.60 0.91
C SER A 346 -33.04 -1.32 0.95
N TRP A 347 -33.60 -0.75 -0.12
CA TRP A 347 -35.02 -0.38 -0.22
C TRP A 347 -35.91 -1.45 -0.84
N SER A 348 -35.39 -2.65 -1.14
CA SER A 348 -36.25 -3.76 -1.57
C SER A 348 -37.27 -4.18 -0.49
N ARG A 349 -38.40 -4.78 -0.90
CA ARG A 349 -39.36 -5.38 0.03
C ARG A 349 -38.80 -6.55 0.84
N TYR A 350 -37.71 -7.19 0.42
CA TYR A 350 -37.25 -8.43 1.05
C TYR A 350 -36.31 -8.16 2.24
N ARG A 351 -36.74 -8.54 3.45
CA ARG A 351 -35.95 -8.29 4.69
C ARG A 351 -34.61 -9.02 4.71
N ARG A 352 -34.52 -10.15 4.01
CA ARG A 352 -33.37 -11.06 4.02
C ARG A 352 -32.56 -11.09 2.73
N LEU A 353 -32.72 -10.07 1.87
CA LEU A 353 -32.01 -10.00 0.59
C LEU A 353 -30.49 -10.08 0.75
N ALA A 354 -29.94 -9.55 1.86
CA ALA A 354 -28.51 -9.65 2.17
C ALA A 354 -27.98 -11.09 2.18
N LYS A 355 -28.80 -12.09 2.52
CA LYS A 355 -28.40 -13.51 2.51
C LYS A 355 -28.22 -14.03 1.09
N LEU A 356 -29.06 -13.58 0.14
CA LEU A 356 -28.91 -13.93 -1.27
C LEU A 356 -27.57 -13.42 -1.82
N ILE A 357 -27.13 -12.23 -1.40
CA ILE A 357 -25.86 -11.67 -1.84
C ILE A 357 -24.68 -12.52 -1.35
N VAL A 358 -24.70 -12.98 -0.09
CA VAL A 358 -23.68 -13.93 0.41
C VAL A 358 -23.72 -15.24 -0.37
N MET A 359 -24.93 -15.76 -0.64
CA MET A 359 -25.07 -17.01 -1.39
C MET A 359 -24.54 -16.86 -2.83
N ALA A 360 -24.78 -15.72 -3.48
CA ALA A 360 -24.20 -15.40 -4.78
C ALA A 360 -22.66 -15.29 -4.70
N ALA A 361 -22.12 -14.67 -3.66
CA ALA A 361 -20.67 -14.57 -3.44
C ALA A 361 -20.01 -15.95 -3.25
N ALA A 362 -20.70 -16.89 -2.60
CA ALA A 362 -20.21 -18.25 -2.38
C ALA A 362 -20.42 -19.22 -3.57
N SER A 363 -21.01 -18.75 -4.68
CA SER A 363 -21.36 -19.58 -5.84
C SER A 363 -20.14 -20.06 -6.65
N ARG A 364 -20.37 -21.04 -7.53
CA ARG A 364 -19.38 -21.56 -8.49
C ARG A 364 -18.93 -20.49 -9.46
N GLU A 365 -19.85 -19.65 -9.91
CA GLU A 365 -19.59 -18.54 -10.82
C GLU A 365 -18.67 -17.50 -10.17
N ALA A 366 -18.92 -17.16 -8.90
CA ALA A 366 -18.03 -16.29 -8.14
C ALA A 366 -16.65 -16.93 -7.90
N GLN A 367 -16.60 -18.23 -7.59
CA GLN A 367 -15.34 -18.97 -7.45
C GLN A 367 -14.51 -18.91 -8.73
N LEU A 368 -15.11 -19.17 -9.89
CA LEU A 368 -14.42 -19.16 -11.18
C LEU A 368 -13.83 -17.78 -11.48
N LEU A 369 -14.57 -16.69 -11.22
CA LEU A 369 -14.08 -15.32 -11.37
C LEU A 369 -12.88 -15.02 -10.46
N LEU A 370 -12.95 -15.44 -9.19
CA LEU A 370 -11.86 -15.25 -8.23
C LEU A 370 -10.60 -16.03 -8.61
N GLN A 371 -10.76 -17.32 -8.93
CA GLN A 371 -9.64 -18.17 -9.31
C GLN A 371 -8.96 -17.68 -10.59
N ARG A 372 -9.74 -17.17 -11.56
CA ARG A 372 -9.22 -16.54 -12.77
C ARG A 372 -8.42 -15.27 -12.44
N SER A 373 -8.89 -14.46 -11.51
CA SER A 373 -8.24 -13.20 -11.12
C SER A 373 -6.94 -13.42 -10.35
N LEU A 374 -6.83 -14.53 -9.60
CA LEU A 374 -5.67 -14.83 -8.76
C LEU A 374 -4.71 -15.86 -9.35
N SER A 375 -5.11 -16.56 -10.42
CA SER A 375 -4.43 -17.76 -10.92
C SER A 375 -4.14 -18.77 -9.80
N LYS A 376 -5.09 -18.93 -8.87
CA LYS A 376 -4.98 -19.80 -7.70
C LYS A 376 -6.26 -20.60 -7.50
N ARG A 377 -6.10 -21.82 -7.00
CA ARG A 377 -7.24 -22.64 -6.54
C ARG A 377 -7.73 -22.10 -5.20
N LEU A 378 -9.02 -21.85 -5.09
CA LEU A 378 -9.69 -21.36 -3.89
C LEU A 378 -10.84 -22.29 -3.55
N THR A 379 -10.90 -22.74 -2.30
CA THR A 379 -11.91 -23.72 -1.84
C THR A 379 -12.81 -23.17 -0.75
N GLY A 380 -12.41 -22.06 -0.11
CA GLY A 380 -13.15 -21.44 0.98
C GLY A 380 -13.28 -19.94 0.83
N TRP A 381 -14.16 -19.38 1.65
CA TRP A 381 -14.24 -17.94 1.88
C TRP A 381 -14.43 -17.64 3.38
N SER A 382 -14.00 -16.46 3.79
CA SER A 382 -14.22 -15.93 5.14
C SER A 382 -14.62 -14.46 5.13
N THR A 383 -15.27 -13.99 6.18
CA THR A 383 -15.65 -12.59 6.37
C THR A 383 -15.67 -12.22 7.85
N THR A 384 -15.65 -10.92 8.13
CA THR A 384 -15.81 -10.38 9.49
C THR A 384 -17.10 -9.57 9.58
N ALA A 385 -17.90 -9.86 10.60
CA ALA A 385 -19.09 -9.09 10.95
C ALA A 385 -18.93 -8.46 12.33
N PHE A 386 -19.19 -7.15 12.42
CA PHE A 386 -19.24 -6.41 13.68
C PHE A 386 -20.68 -6.29 14.14
N THR A 387 -20.95 -6.61 15.41
CA THR A 387 -22.32 -6.60 15.96
C THR A 387 -22.32 -6.56 17.49
N ASN A 388 -23.42 -6.07 18.08
CA ASN A 388 -23.64 -6.16 19.53
C ASN A 388 -24.24 -7.51 19.96
N ASN A 389 -24.58 -8.38 19.02
CA ASN A 389 -25.13 -9.71 19.30
C ASN A 389 -24.05 -10.79 19.22
N PRO A 390 -24.14 -11.88 19.98
CA PRO A 390 -23.17 -12.97 19.93
C PRO A 390 -23.17 -13.74 18.60
N ASN A 391 -24.18 -13.52 17.74
CA ASN A 391 -24.29 -14.07 16.40
C ASN A 391 -24.83 -13.03 15.42
N SER A 392 -24.34 -13.07 14.17
CA SER A 392 -24.88 -12.26 13.09
C SER A 392 -26.22 -12.83 12.59
N ALA A 393 -27.25 -12.00 12.47
CA ALA A 393 -28.53 -12.38 11.86
C ALA A 393 -28.39 -12.78 10.37
N LYS A 394 -27.33 -12.28 9.72
CA LYS A 394 -27.02 -12.50 8.31
C LYS A 394 -26.27 -13.81 8.09
N TYR A 395 -25.12 -13.97 8.74
CA TYR A 395 -24.23 -15.13 8.54
C TYR A 395 -24.48 -16.29 9.51
N GLY A 396 -25.01 -16.01 10.70
CA GLY A 396 -25.09 -17.00 11.78
C GLY A 396 -26.17 -18.06 11.60
N ARG A 397 -27.22 -17.80 10.80
CA ARG A 397 -28.31 -18.75 10.53
C ARG A 397 -28.90 -18.58 9.14
N GLY A 398 -29.08 -19.69 8.43
CA GLY A 398 -29.91 -19.74 7.20
C GLY A 398 -29.16 -19.57 5.88
N ILE A 399 -27.82 -19.61 5.89
CA ILE A 399 -27.00 -19.80 4.68
C ILE A 399 -26.32 -21.17 4.82
N PRO A 400 -26.58 -22.14 3.91
CA PRO A 400 -26.01 -23.48 4.05
C PRO A 400 -24.48 -23.45 4.00
N GLY A 401 -23.83 -24.29 4.80
CA GLY A 401 -22.36 -24.42 4.83
C GLY A 401 -21.59 -23.30 5.56
N VAL A 402 -22.25 -22.20 5.95
CA VAL A 402 -21.60 -21.10 6.69
C VAL A 402 -21.52 -21.42 8.17
N ARG A 403 -20.34 -21.25 8.76
CA ARG A 403 -20.07 -21.49 10.18
C ARG A 403 -19.37 -20.29 10.82
N LEU A 404 -19.66 -20.06 12.09
CA LEU A 404 -18.87 -19.16 12.93
C LEU A 404 -17.52 -19.83 13.20
N GLN A 405 -16.44 -19.18 12.80
CA GLN A 405 -15.06 -19.67 12.96
C GLN A 405 -14.41 -19.08 14.22
N LYS A 406 -14.66 -17.79 14.49
CA LYS A 406 -14.07 -17.08 15.63
C LYS A 406 -15.00 -16.00 16.15
N ARG A 407 -15.00 -15.80 17.47
CA ARG A 407 -15.63 -14.68 18.16
C ARG A 407 -14.56 -13.93 18.95
N THR A 408 -14.57 -12.60 18.89
CA THR A 408 -13.65 -11.72 19.62
C THR A 408 -14.44 -10.61 20.32
N GLU A 409 -14.09 -10.34 21.57
CA GLU A 409 -14.68 -9.34 22.46
C GLU A 409 -13.54 -8.76 23.35
N PRO A 410 -13.35 -7.43 23.40
CA PRO A 410 -14.08 -6.41 22.66
C PRO A 410 -13.77 -6.44 21.15
N ALA A 411 -14.68 -5.90 20.34
CA ALA A 411 -14.43 -5.79 18.90
C ALA A 411 -13.34 -4.74 18.60
N ALA A 412 -12.56 -4.98 17.54
CA ALA A 412 -11.47 -4.08 17.16
C ALA A 412 -11.94 -2.70 16.65
N ASP A 413 -13.20 -2.58 16.22
CA ASP A 413 -13.74 -1.32 15.71
C ASP A 413 -14.12 -0.31 16.81
N LYS A 414 -14.06 -0.72 18.08
CA LYS A 414 -14.42 0.10 19.27
C LYS A 414 -15.85 0.64 19.26
N ILE A 415 -16.70 0.19 18.33
CA ILE A 415 -18.10 0.59 18.20
C ILE A 415 -19.01 -0.56 18.65
N HIS A 416 -18.65 -1.79 18.29
CA HIS A 416 -19.45 -2.96 18.57
C HIS A 416 -18.85 -3.81 19.69
N ARG A 417 -19.71 -4.58 20.35
CA ARG A 417 -19.27 -5.53 21.39
C ARG A 417 -18.49 -6.71 20.82
N PHE A 418 -18.98 -7.30 19.72
CA PHE A 418 -18.42 -8.52 19.13
C PHE A 418 -17.87 -8.29 17.72
N GLN A 419 -16.74 -8.93 17.46
CA GLN A 419 -16.21 -9.19 16.12
C GLN A 419 -16.33 -10.68 15.82
N LEU A 420 -17.11 -11.03 14.81
CA LEU A 420 -17.43 -12.41 14.45
C LEU A 420 -16.83 -12.77 13.09
N GLN A 421 -16.00 -13.80 13.03
CA GLN A 421 -15.50 -14.34 11.78
C GLN A 421 -16.36 -15.52 11.33
N TYR A 422 -16.90 -15.41 10.12
CA TYR A 422 -17.68 -16.47 9.48
C TYR A 422 -16.95 -16.95 8.24
N GLY A 423 -17.18 -18.21 7.87
CA GLY A 423 -16.68 -18.75 6.62
C GLY A 423 -17.38 -20.03 6.22
N GLY A 424 -17.10 -20.48 5.00
CA GLY A 424 -17.71 -21.68 4.43
C GLY A 424 -17.05 -22.10 3.12
N PRO A 425 -17.52 -23.19 2.52
CA PRO A 425 -17.03 -23.65 1.22
C PRO A 425 -17.38 -22.62 0.13
N LEU A 426 -16.52 -22.54 -0.88
CA LEU A 426 -16.70 -21.73 -2.07
C LEU A 426 -17.01 -22.65 -3.27
N GLY A 427 -18.01 -22.31 -4.07
CA GLY A 427 -18.37 -23.06 -5.28
C GLY A 427 -19.26 -24.29 -5.07
N GLY A 428 -19.84 -24.43 -3.88
CA GLY A 428 -20.72 -25.57 -3.53
C GLY A 428 -22.08 -25.58 -4.23
N TRP A 429 -22.47 -24.47 -4.88
CA TRP A 429 -23.71 -24.33 -5.64
C TRP A 429 -23.53 -23.33 -6.79
N THR A 430 -24.45 -23.37 -7.75
CA THR A 430 -24.64 -22.39 -8.83
C THR A 430 -25.47 -21.20 -8.36
N LEU A 431 -25.51 -20.13 -9.17
CA LEU A 431 -26.38 -18.99 -8.90
C LEU A 431 -27.87 -19.38 -8.89
N ASN A 432 -28.31 -20.24 -9.79
CA ASN A 432 -29.71 -20.66 -9.85
C ASN A 432 -30.12 -21.47 -8.62
N GLU A 433 -29.27 -22.39 -8.16
CA GLU A 433 -29.48 -23.13 -6.91
C GLU A 433 -29.51 -22.20 -5.70
N ALA A 434 -28.62 -21.21 -5.66
CA ALA A 434 -28.61 -20.20 -4.60
C ALA A 434 -29.91 -19.39 -4.56
N LEU A 435 -30.43 -18.96 -5.71
CA LEU A 435 -31.69 -18.22 -5.80
C LEU A 435 -32.88 -19.08 -5.37
N ALA A 436 -32.98 -20.31 -5.88
CA ALA A 436 -34.06 -21.23 -5.54
C ALA A 436 -34.09 -21.52 -4.04
N GLU A 437 -32.93 -21.82 -3.44
CA GLU A 437 -32.82 -22.10 -2.01
C GLU A 437 -33.13 -20.86 -1.16
N TRP A 438 -32.68 -19.68 -1.59
CA TRP A 438 -33.03 -18.44 -0.90
C TRP A 438 -34.53 -18.15 -0.97
N LYS A 439 -35.18 -18.32 -2.14
CA LYS A 439 -36.63 -18.14 -2.30
C LYS A 439 -37.40 -19.09 -1.38
N ARG A 440 -36.99 -20.36 -1.32
CA ARG A 440 -37.60 -21.38 -0.46
C ARG A 440 -37.52 -21.03 1.02
N ARG A 441 -36.37 -20.54 1.50
CA ARG A 441 -36.15 -20.27 2.95
C ARG A 441 -36.56 -18.87 3.40
N HIS A 442 -36.38 -17.87 2.54
CA HIS A 442 -36.39 -16.46 2.92
C HIS A 442 -37.26 -15.59 1.99
N GLY A 443 -37.66 -16.09 0.83
CA GLY A 443 -38.39 -15.31 -0.19
C GLY A 443 -39.79 -14.85 0.23
N LYS A 444 -40.38 -15.48 1.25
CA LYS A 444 -41.69 -15.08 1.82
C LYS A 444 -41.59 -13.97 2.87
N ASP A 445 -40.38 -13.60 3.31
CA ASP A 445 -40.14 -12.59 4.36
C ASP A 445 -40.06 -11.18 3.74
N ALA A 446 -41.24 -10.65 3.39
CA ALA A 446 -41.42 -9.30 2.87
C ALA A 446 -41.72 -8.28 3.99
N ARG A 447 -41.36 -7.02 3.77
CA ARG A 447 -41.65 -5.87 4.64
C ARG A 447 -43.10 -5.43 4.52
#